data_AF-A0A915CNA7-F1
#
_entry.id   AF-A0A915CNA7-F1
#
_cell.length_a   1.000
_cell.length_b   1.000
_cell.length_c   1.000
_cell.angle_alpha   90.00
_cell.angle_beta   90.00
_cell.angle_gamma   90.00
#
_symmetry.space_group_name_H-M   'P 1'
#
loop_
_entity.id
_entity.type
_entity.pdbx_description
1 polymer ?
#
loop_
_entity_poly.entity_id
_entity_poly.type
_entity_poly.pdbx_seq_one_letter_code
_entity_poly.pdbx_strand_id
1 'polypeptide(L)'
;MCYHALSLAKHGFQVELVGYIGAKPHNQVVSNPNIRLVPVRTPPFIISDLFPRPLALMVKFVWMLVASLYCLLFTTSANCKLLMMQNPPGVPTMMVCYLASLVKGCAFVIDWHNYTHSILQLSNRLASAPSSAQDFSIRTALMQSFTGLAEWWEGYWGKKANWNLCVSKAMQRDLKRRWGIRALTVYDKAPAWIFRP
;
A
#
# COMPACT_ATOMS: atom_id res chain seq x y z
N MET A 1 10.20 -1.63 -1.96
CA MET A 1 10.44 -0.18 -2.16
C MET A 1 11.89 0.26 -2.01
N CYS A 2 12.63 -0.14 -0.97
CA CYS A 2 14.04 0.29 -0.79
C CYS A 2 14.93 0.02 -2.02
N TYR A 3 14.73 -1.11 -2.71
CA TYR A 3 15.44 -1.41 -3.97
C TYR A 3 15.15 -0.43 -5.09
N HIS A 4 13.88 -0.13 -5.33
CA HIS A 4 13.46 0.85 -6.34
C HIS A 4 14.04 2.22 -6.02
N ALA A 5 13.99 2.63 -4.75
CA ALA A 5 14.58 3.90 -4.32
C ALA A 5 16.10 3.96 -4.55
N LEU A 6 16.83 2.92 -4.17
CA LEU A 6 18.28 2.85 -4.39
C LEU A 6 18.63 2.81 -5.89
N SER A 7 17.87 2.07 -6.69
CA SER A 7 18.08 2.00 -8.13
C SER A 7 17.89 3.36 -8.79
N LEU A 8 16.79 4.05 -8.47
CA LEU A 8 16.51 5.40 -8.97
C LEU A 8 17.58 6.41 -8.52
N ALA A 9 17.96 6.38 -7.24
CA ALA A 9 18.99 7.25 -6.69
C ALA A 9 20.36 7.06 -7.36
N LYS A 10 20.72 5.81 -7.73
CA LYS A 10 21.94 5.51 -8.49
C LYS A 10 21.93 6.07 -9.90
N HIS A 11 20.76 6.22 -10.50
CA HIS A 11 20.59 6.82 -11.83
C HIS A 11 20.38 8.34 -11.78
N GLY A 12 20.69 8.99 -10.65
CA GLY A 12 20.66 10.44 -10.50
C GLY A 12 19.29 11.05 -10.21
N PHE A 13 18.27 10.23 -9.92
CA PHE A 13 16.96 10.75 -9.53
C PHE A 13 16.94 11.09 -8.03
N GLN A 14 16.28 12.20 -7.70
CA GLN A 14 15.91 12.51 -6.31
C GLN A 14 14.69 11.68 -5.91
N VAL A 15 14.80 10.93 -4.82
CA VAL A 15 13.78 9.99 -4.37
C VAL A 15 13.27 10.38 -2.99
N GLU A 16 11.95 10.44 -2.85
CA GLU A 16 11.29 10.65 -1.57
C GLU A 16 10.59 9.37 -1.14
N LEU A 17 11.06 8.75 -0.06
CA LEU A 17 10.46 7.55 0.51
C LEU A 17 9.43 7.95 1.56
N VAL A 18 8.16 7.78 1.22
CA VAL A 18 7.02 8.11 2.06
C VAL A 18 6.55 6.87 2.83
N GLY A 19 6.50 6.94 4.15
CA GLY A 19 6.04 5.81 4.97
C GLY A 19 6.09 6.06 6.47
N TYR A 20 5.76 5.05 7.25
CA TYR A 20 5.86 5.11 8.71
C TYR A 20 7.30 4.84 9.18
N ILE A 21 7.75 5.55 10.23
CA ILE A 21 9.14 5.47 10.75
C ILE A 21 9.39 4.21 11.60
N GLY A 22 8.38 3.36 11.82
CA GLY A 22 8.43 2.27 12.80
C GLY A 22 9.61 1.29 12.64
N ALA A 23 10.13 1.11 11.42
CA ALA A 23 11.35 0.35 11.17
C ALA A 23 12.36 1.23 10.41
N LYS A 24 13.59 1.34 10.93
CA LYS A 24 14.66 2.06 10.25
C LYS A 24 15.00 1.35 8.93
N PRO A 25 14.96 2.04 7.77
CA PRO A 25 15.42 1.47 6.51
C PRO A 25 16.88 1.03 6.59
N HIS A 26 17.30 0.16 5.67
CA HIS A 26 18.70 -0.27 5.55
C HIS A 26 19.64 0.94 5.43
N ASN A 27 20.84 0.85 6.02
CA ASN A 27 21.80 1.97 6.09
C ASN A 27 22.10 2.60 4.73
N GLN A 28 22.16 1.79 3.65
CA GLN A 28 22.37 2.31 2.29
C GLN A 28 21.29 3.27 1.81
N VAL A 29 20.06 3.15 2.30
CA VAL A 29 18.96 4.07 1.98
C VAL A 29 19.10 5.35 2.80
N VAL A 30 19.41 5.21 4.09
CA VAL A 30 19.53 6.33 5.04
C VAL A 30 20.73 7.21 4.73
N SER A 31 21.84 6.61 4.28
CA SER A 31 23.08 7.32 3.98
C SER A 31 23.14 7.90 2.55
N ASN A 32 22.11 7.68 1.72
CA ASN A 32 22.13 8.13 0.33
C ASN A 32 21.66 9.60 0.24
N PRO A 33 22.48 10.53 -0.27
CA PRO A 33 22.13 11.95 -0.34
C PRO A 33 20.95 12.24 -1.30
N ASN A 34 20.67 11.35 -2.25
CA ASN A 34 19.56 11.49 -3.19
C ASN A 34 18.25 10.86 -2.66
N ILE A 35 18.24 10.33 -1.43
CA ILE A 35 17.05 9.73 -0.84
C ILE A 35 16.65 10.51 0.41
N ARG A 36 15.47 11.12 0.36
CA ARG A 36 14.85 11.80 1.50
C ARG A 36 13.74 10.93 2.08
N LEU A 37 13.82 10.64 3.38
CA LEU A 37 12.75 9.95 4.10
C LEU A 37 11.66 10.98 4.49
N VAL A 38 10.42 10.71 4.13
CA VAL A 38 9.27 11.58 4.41
C VAL A 38 8.27 10.83 5.28
N PRO A 39 8.20 11.12 6.59
CA PRO A 39 7.37 10.34 7.49
C PRO A 39 5.88 10.70 7.36
N VAL A 40 5.03 9.67 7.35
CA VAL A 40 3.57 9.82 7.46
C VAL A 40 3.16 9.74 8.92
N ARG A 41 2.25 10.62 9.35
CA ARG A 41 1.72 10.62 10.72
C ARG A 41 0.84 9.38 10.95
N THR A 42 1.17 8.61 11.98
CA THR A 42 0.33 7.49 12.42
C THR A 42 -0.92 8.00 13.15
N PRO A 43 -2.03 7.25 13.12
CA PRO A 43 -3.21 7.58 13.92
C PRO A 43 -2.85 7.56 15.42
N PRO A 44 -3.28 8.57 16.21
CA PRO A 44 -3.03 8.60 17.64
C PRO A 44 -3.67 7.40 18.35
N PHE A 45 -2.96 6.83 19.31
CA PHE A 45 -3.39 5.63 20.05
C PHE A 45 -4.75 5.82 20.75
N ILE A 46 -4.98 7.05 21.24
CA ILE A 46 -6.19 7.51 21.96
C ILE A 46 -7.49 7.24 21.18
N ILE A 47 -7.45 7.18 19.84
CA ILE A 47 -8.65 6.87 19.03
C ILE A 47 -9.26 5.52 19.43
N SER A 48 -8.42 4.56 19.82
CA SER A 48 -8.88 3.22 20.23
C SER A 48 -9.56 3.24 21.59
N ASP A 49 -9.17 4.18 22.45
CA ASP A 49 -9.65 4.29 23.83
C ASP A 49 -10.92 5.16 23.91
N LEU A 50 -11.08 6.10 22.97
CA LEU A 50 -12.16 7.08 22.97
C LEU A 50 -13.45 6.59 22.28
N PHE A 51 -13.35 5.62 21.36
CA PHE A 51 -14.48 5.19 20.53
C PHE A 51 -14.69 3.67 20.58
N PRO A 52 -15.95 3.19 20.44
CA PRO A 52 -16.23 1.78 20.20
C PRO A 52 -15.49 1.26 18.96
N ARG A 53 -15.07 -0.01 18.99
CA ARG A 53 -14.24 -0.64 17.94
C ARG A 53 -14.62 -0.28 16.48
N PRO A 54 -15.88 -0.39 16.02
CA PRO A 54 -16.21 -0.07 14.62
C PRO A 54 -15.97 1.40 14.28
N LEU A 55 -16.33 2.33 15.18
CA LEU A 55 -16.12 3.75 14.98
C LEU A 55 -14.63 4.10 15.04
N ALA A 56 -13.88 3.51 15.98
CA ALA A 56 -12.43 3.69 16.06
C ALA A 56 -11.72 3.28 14.75
N LEU A 57 -12.15 2.19 14.11
CA LEU A 57 -11.61 1.75 12.82
C LEU A 57 -11.92 2.73 11.69
N MET A 58 -13.14 3.27 11.65
CA MET A 58 -13.53 4.29 10.66
C MET A 58 -12.73 5.58 10.84
N VAL A 59 -12.57 6.04 12.09
CA VAL A 59 -11.76 7.24 12.39
C VAL A 59 -10.29 7.01 12.02
N LYS A 60 -9.73 5.83 12.31
CA LYS A 60 -8.37 5.47 11.88
C LYS A 60 -8.23 5.46 10.36
N PHE A 61 -9.22 4.93 9.65
CA PHE A 61 -9.23 4.91 8.18
C PHE A 61 -9.23 6.33 7.61
N VAL A 62 -10.12 7.20 8.10
CA VAL A 62 -10.19 8.61 7.68
C VAL A 62 -8.89 9.34 8.00
N TRP A 63 -8.33 9.11 9.20
CA TRP A 63 -7.03 9.68 9.58
C TRP A 63 -5.93 9.26 8.60
N MET A 64 -5.81 7.96 8.31
CA MET A 64 -4.80 7.45 7.37
C MET A 64 -4.95 8.07 5.99
N LEU A 65 -6.18 8.24 5.51
CA LEU A 65 -6.50 8.86 4.23
C LEU A 65 -6.01 10.32 4.22
N VAL A 66 -6.45 11.12 5.20
CA VAL A 66 -6.13 12.55 5.28
C VAL A 66 -4.64 12.78 5.52
N ALA A 67 -4.03 12.05 6.47
CA ALA A 67 -2.61 12.20 6.80
C ALA A 67 -1.70 11.82 5.62
N SER A 68 -2.03 10.75 4.90
CA SER A 68 -1.25 10.32 3.73
C SER A 68 -1.43 11.29 2.57
N LEU A 69 -2.66 11.75 2.30
CA LEU A 69 -2.92 12.72 1.24
C LEU A 69 -2.24 14.06 1.53
N TYR A 70 -2.36 14.57 2.76
CA TYR A 70 -1.65 15.77 3.21
C TYR A 70 -0.13 15.63 3.03
N CYS A 71 0.43 14.50 3.46
CA CYS A 71 1.86 14.24 3.33
C CYS A 71 2.31 14.26 1.86
N LEU A 72 1.58 13.55 0.99
CA LEU A 72 1.89 13.52 -0.44
C LEU A 72 1.72 14.89 -1.10
N LEU A 73 0.74 15.70 -0.73
CA LEU A 73 0.52 16.99 -1.37
C LEU A 73 1.47 18.09 -0.86
N PHE A 74 1.68 18.17 0.45
CA PHE A 74 2.32 19.34 1.07
C PHE A 74 3.72 19.09 1.65
N THR A 75 4.09 17.83 1.94
CA THR A 75 5.39 17.53 2.56
C THR A 75 6.43 17.02 1.55
N THR A 76 5.96 16.36 0.49
CA THR A 76 6.81 15.89 -0.62
C THR A 76 6.98 16.98 -1.68
N SER A 77 8.02 16.85 -2.49
CA SER A 77 8.42 17.83 -3.49
C SER A 77 7.31 18.13 -4.50
N ALA A 78 7.10 19.41 -4.83
CA ALA A 78 6.07 19.83 -5.79
C ALA A 78 6.33 19.26 -7.19
N ASN A 79 7.61 19.21 -7.62
CA ASN A 79 8.05 18.71 -8.92
C ASN A 79 8.18 17.18 -8.94
N CYS A 80 7.11 16.46 -8.61
CA CYS A 80 7.06 15.01 -8.70
C CYS A 80 6.83 14.59 -10.15
N LYS A 81 7.70 13.74 -10.72
CA LYS A 81 7.52 13.18 -12.08
C LYS A 81 6.90 11.79 -12.06
N LEU A 82 7.18 11.02 -11.01
CA LEU A 82 6.79 9.64 -10.86
C LEU A 82 6.41 9.38 -9.40
N LEU A 83 5.21 8.87 -9.18
CA LEU A 83 4.74 8.40 -7.88
C LEU A 83 4.56 6.89 -7.96
N MET A 84 5.37 6.16 -7.19
CA MET A 84 5.36 4.71 -7.17
C MET A 84 4.88 4.20 -5.82
N MET A 85 3.87 3.33 -5.84
CA MET A 85 3.29 2.69 -4.65
C MET A 85 3.57 1.19 -4.68
N GLN A 86 3.89 0.61 -3.53
CA GLN A 86 3.90 -0.85 -3.34
C GLN A 86 2.59 -1.31 -2.70
N ASN A 87 1.93 -2.31 -3.31
CA ASN A 87 0.75 -2.96 -2.75
C ASN A 87 1.17 -4.31 -2.14
N PRO A 88 0.90 -4.59 -0.85
CA PRO A 88 0.09 -3.84 0.13
C PRO A 88 0.83 -2.68 0.85
N PRO A 89 0.11 -1.73 1.50
CA PRO A 89 -1.35 -1.68 1.71
C PRO A 89 -2.13 -0.98 0.57
N GLY A 90 -3.17 -1.62 0.02
CA GLY A 90 -3.98 -1.09 -1.10
C GLY A 90 -5.08 -0.10 -0.71
N VAL A 91 -5.66 -0.27 0.48
CA VAL A 91 -6.82 0.50 0.99
C VAL A 91 -6.38 1.32 2.22
N PRO A 92 -6.50 2.67 2.26
CA PRO A 92 -6.94 3.61 1.20
C PRO A 92 -5.82 4.06 0.25
N THR A 93 -4.60 3.58 0.42
CA THR A 93 -3.39 4.15 -0.19
C THR A 93 -3.47 4.30 -1.71
N MET A 94 -4.06 3.35 -2.45
CA MET A 94 -4.17 3.46 -3.92
C MET A 94 -4.95 4.70 -4.35
N MET A 95 -6.07 5.00 -3.68
CA MET A 95 -6.85 6.20 -3.94
C MET A 95 -6.04 7.45 -3.62
N VAL A 96 -5.39 7.48 -2.45
CA VAL A 96 -4.60 8.62 -2.01
C VAL A 96 -3.46 8.91 -2.99
N CYS A 97 -2.73 7.89 -3.41
CA CYS A 97 -1.65 8.01 -4.38
C CYS A 97 -2.15 8.47 -5.76
N TYR A 98 -3.28 7.95 -6.23
CA TYR A 98 -3.89 8.39 -7.49
C TYR A 98 -4.36 9.86 -7.43
N LEU A 99 -5.04 10.27 -6.36
CA LEU A 99 -5.48 11.66 -6.21
C LEU A 99 -4.28 12.60 -6.12
N ALA A 100 -3.24 12.22 -5.37
CA ALA A 100 -2.01 12.98 -5.30
C ALA A 100 -1.30 13.07 -6.66
N SER A 101 -1.30 12.00 -7.45
CA SER A 101 -0.66 12.02 -8.77
C SER A 101 -1.38 12.92 -9.76
N LEU A 102 -2.73 12.98 -9.69
CA LEU A 102 -3.50 13.93 -10.49
C LEU A 102 -3.16 15.37 -10.14
N VAL A 103 -3.16 15.72 -8.84
CA VAL A 103 -2.85 17.09 -8.38
C VAL A 103 -1.42 17.48 -8.74
N LYS A 104 -0.46 16.55 -8.64
CA LYS A 104 0.95 16.78 -8.99
C LYS A 104 1.27 16.65 -10.47
N GLY A 105 0.33 16.20 -11.29
CA GLY A 105 0.56 15.95 -12.72
C GLY A 105 1.65 14.89 -12.98
N CYS A 106 1.78 13.89 -12.12
CA CYS A 106 2.86 12.90 -12.19
C CYS A 106 2.35 11.52 -12.62
N ALA A 107 3.24 10.69 -13.18
CA ALA A 107 2.89 9.33 -13.55
C ALA A 107 2.71 8.45 -12.30
N PHE A 108 1.56 7.79 -12.18
CA PHE A 108 1.27 6.87 -11.08
C PHE A 108 1.59 5.42 -11.47
N VAL A 109 2.41 4.77 -10.66
CA VAL A 109 2.83 3.37 -10.85
C VAL A 109 2.50 2.55 -9.61
N ILE A 110 1.86 1.40 -9.83
CA ILE A 110 1.59 0.43 -8.77
C ILE A 110 2.49 -0.79 -8.96
N ASP A 111 3.22 -1.15 -7.92
CA ASP A 111 3.99 -2.39 -7.81
C ASP A 111 3.21 -3.41 -6.98
N TRP A 112 2.63 -4.40 -7.65
CA TRP A 112 1.80 -5.46 -7.08
C TRP A 112 2.66 -6.60 -6.53
N HIS A 113 2.73 -6.71 -5.20
CA HIS A 113 3.41 -7.80 -4.49
C HIS A 113 2.44 -8.82 -3.92
N ASN A 114 1.32 -8.35 -3.39
CA ASN A 114 0.23 -9.18 -2.90
C ASN A 114 -1.09 -8.39 -2.95
N TYR A 115 -2.22 -9.07 -2.83
CA TYR A 115 -3.52 -8.44 -2.75
C TYR A 115 -3.95 -8.19 -1.30
N THR A 116 -4.40 -6.97 -1.03
CA THR A 116 -4.95 -6.56 0.26
C THR A 116 -6.15 -7.42 0.64
N HIS A 117 -7.06 -7.71 -0.30
CA HIS A 117 -8.22 -8.56 -0.01
C HIS A 117 -7.80 -9.99 0.36
N SER A 118 -6.77 -10.55 -0.27
CA SER A 118 -6.28 -11.90 0.03
C SER A 118 -5.66 -11.97 1.43
N ILE A 119 -4.92 -10.93 1.84
CA ILE A 119 -4.38 -10.84 3.20
C ILE A 119 -5.51 -10.72 4.22
N LEU A 120 -6.51 -9.87 3.96
CA LEU A 120 -7.68 -9.73 4.84
C LEU A 120 -8.42 -11.06 5.00
N GLN A 121 -8.65 -11.79 3.89
CA GLN A 121 -9.26 -13.12 3.94
C GLN A 121 -8.46 -14.10 4.81
N LEU A 122 -7.13 -14.11 4.68
CA LEU A 122 -6.26 -14.98 5.48
C LEU A 122 -6.29 -14.61 6.96
N SER A 123 -6.13 -13.33 7.31
CA SER A 123 -6.19 -12.86 8.69
C SER A 123 -7.53 -13.19 9.34
N ASN A 124 -8.63 -13.07 8.60
CA ASN A 124 -9.96 -13.41 9.08
C ASN A 124 -10.12 -14.91 9.35
N ARG A 125 -9.59 -15.78 8.49
CA ARG A 125 -9.61 -17.24 8.71
C ARG A 125 -8.83 -17.63 9.97
N LEU A 126 -7.67 -17.02 10.20
CA LEU A 126 -6.83 -17.30 11.37
C LEU A 126 -7.46 -16.80 12.69
N ALA A 127 -8.20 -15.69 12.66
CA ALA A 127 -8.87 -15.13 13.83
C ALA A 127 -10.15 -15.90 14.24
N SER A 128 -10.62 -16.83 13.41
CA SER A 128 -11.90 -17.53 13.58
C SER A 128 -11.71 -18.91 14.25
N ALA A 129 -11.38 -18.93 15.55
CA ALA A 129 -11.61 -20.11 16.39
C ALA A 129 -13.03 -20.00 16.99
N PRO A 130 -14.00 -20.87 16.64
CA PRO A 130 -15.40 -20.64 16.97
C PRO A 130 -15.69 -20.97 18.44
N SER A 131 -16.42 -20.07 19.12
CA SER A 131 -16.96 -20.28 20.48
C SER A 131 -18.49 -20.49 20.49
N SER A 132 -19.19 -20.13 19.42
CA SER A 132 -20.65 -20.30 19.25
C SER A 132 -21.03 -20.29 17.76
N ALA A 133 -22.04 -21.07 17.36
CA ALA A 133 -22.43 -21.26 15.96
C ALA A 133 -23.25 -20.07 15.36
N GLN A 134 -23.91 -19.28 16.19
CA GLN A 134 -24.81 -18.20 15.74
C GLN A 134 -24.09 -16.86 15.55
N ASP A 135 -23.10 -16.53 16.39
CA ASP A 135 -22.22 -15.36 16.18
C ASP A 135 -21.31 -15.54 14.96
N PHE A 136 -21.07 -16.79 14.57
CA PHE A 136 -20.24 -17.13 13.43
C PHE A 136 -20.87 -16.67 12.10
N SER A 137 -22.19 -16.77 11.90
CA SER A 137 -22.82 -16.47 10.60
C SER A 137 -22.82 -14.96 10.29
N ILE A 138 -23.19 -14.12 11.25
CA ILE A 138 -23.27 -12.66 11.06
C ILE A 138 -21.86 -12.06 10.87
N ARG A 139 -20.90 -12.52 11.67
CA ARG A 139 -19.49 -12.09 11.54
C ARG A 139 -18.91 -12.52 10.19
N THR A 140 -19.20 -13.74 9.75
CA THR A 140 -18.72 -14.25 8.46
C THR A 140 -19.29 -13.43 7.29
N ALA A 141 -20.58 -13.10 7.32
CA ALA A 141 -21.21 -12.28 6.28
C ALA A 141 -20.59 -10.88 6.19
N LEU A 142 -20.45 -10.16 7.31
CA LEU A 142 -19.82 -8.84 7.34
C LEU A 142 -18.37 -8.88 6.85
N MET A 143 -17.59 -9.88 7.28
CA MET A 143 -16.20 -10.03 6.86
C MET A 143 -16.10 -10.34 5.36
N GLN A 144 -17.00 -11.15 4.82
CA GLN A 144 -17.06 -11.41 3.39
C GLN A 144 -17.37 -10.12 2.60
N SER A 145 -18.29 -9.28 3.09
CA SER A 145 -18.54 -7.95 2.51
C SER A 145 -17.31 -7.05 2.53
N PHE A 146 -16.55 -6.99 3.63
CA PHE A 146 -15.31 -6.21 3.70
C PHE A 146 -14.25 -6.71 2.71
N THR A 147 -14.10 -8.02 2.57
CA THR A 147 -13.13 -8.59 1.62
C THR A 147 -13.52 -8.30 0.18
N GLY A 148 -14.81 -8.37 -0.16
CA GLY A 148 -15.31 -8.00 -1.48
C GLY A 148 -15.14 -6.51 -1.78
N LEU A 149 -15.35 -5.65 -0.79
CA LEU A 149 -15.11 -4.21 -0.91
C LEU A 149 -13.62 -3.91 -1.15
N ALA A 150 -12.72 -4.59 -0.43
CA ALA A 150 -11.28 -4.45 -0.65
C ALA A 150 -10.87 -4.95 -2.06
N GLU A 151 -11.43 -6.07 -2.53
CA GLU A 151 -11.17 -6.59 -3.89
C GLU A 151 -11.66 -5.61 -4.96
N TRP A 152 -12.87 -5.08 -4.80
CA TRP A 152 -13.41 -4.06 -5.69
C TRP A 152 -12.55 -2.78 -5.68
N TRP A 153 -12.12 -2.34 -4.51
CA TRP A 153 -11.27 -1.15 -4.34
C TRP A 153 -9.93 -1.31 -5.07
N GLU A 154 -9.25 -2.44 -4.87
CA GLU A 154 -7.99 -2.75 -5.54
C GLU A 154 -8.16 -2.78 -7.05
N GLY A 155 -9.23 -3.39 -7.55
CA GLY A 155 -9.54 -3.40 -8.98
C GLY A 155 -9.87 -2.02 -9.55
N TYR A 156 -10.67 -1.24 -8.85
CA TYR A 156 -11.12 0.08 -9.30
C TYR A 156 -9.97 1.08 -9.36
N TRP A 157 -9.20 1.22 -8.27
CA TRP A 157 -8.06 2.15 -8.23
C TRP A 157 -6.84 1.60 -8.97
N GLY A 158 -6.66 0.28 -9.00
CA GLY A 158 -5.60 -0.37 -9.75
C GLY A 158 -5.63 -0.08 -11.25
N LYS A 159 -6.83 -0.05 -11.84
CA LYS A 159 -7.04 0.32 -13.26
C LYS A 159 -6.64 1.76 -13.58
N LYS A 160 -6.60 2.65 -12.58
CA LYS A 160 -6.35 4.08 -12.78
C LYS A 160 -4.86 4.43 -12.79
N ALA A 161 -3.97 3.50 -12.45
CA ALA A 161 -2.53 3.69 -12.57
C ALA A 161 -2.09 3.76 -14.03
N ASN A 162 -1.11 4.63 -14.32
CA ASN A 162 -0.51 4.74 -15.65
C ASN A 162 0.28 3.46 -15.99
N TRP A 163 0.98 2.90 -15.00
CA TRP A 163 1.73 1.66 -15.16
C TRP A 163 1.52 0.73 -13.97
N ASN A 164 1.55 -0.57 -14.25
CA ASN A 164 1.44 -1.61 -13.24
C ASN A 164 2.63 -2.57 -13.37
N LEU A 165 3.31 -2.83 -12.27
CA LEU A 165 4.37 -3.84 -12.13
C LEU A 165 3.85 -4.98 -11.25
N CYS A 166 4.33 -6.20 -11.46
CA CYS A 166 3.92 -7.33 -10.63
C CYS A 166 5.05 -8.35 -10.46
N VAL A 167 5.06 -9.03 -9.31
CA VAL A 167 6.16 -9.93 -8.94
C VAL A 167 6.21 -11.26 -9.69
N SER A 168 5.12 -11.65 -10.37
CA SER A 168 5.06 -12.94 -11.07
C SER A 168 4.15 -12.93 -12.31
N LYS A 169 4.42 -13.83 -13.26
CA LYS A 169 3.54 -14.08 -14.42
C LYS A 169 2.16 -14.60 -14.00
N ALA A 170 2.06 -15.32 -12.88
CA ALA A 170 0.78 -15.77 -12.36
C ALA A 170 -0.08 -14.57 -11.93
N MET A 171 0.49 -13.65 -11.16
CA MET A 171 -0.17 -12.41 -10.78
C MET A 171 -0.51 -11.53 -11.99
N GLN A 172 0.39 -11.42 -12.97
CA GLN A 172 0.12 -10.71 -14.23
C GLN A 172 -1.15 -11.21 -14.92
N ARG A 173 -1.29 -12.54 -15.08
CA ARG A 173 -2.47 -13.15 -15.70
C ARG A 173 -3.72 -12.94 -14.86
N ASP A 174 -3.59 -13.04 -13.54
CA ASP A 174 -4.71 -12.85 -12.62
C ASP A 174 -5.22 -11.40 -12.61
N LEU A 175 -4.33 -10.40 -12.56
CA LEU A 175 -4.64 -8.98 -12.71
C LEU A 175 -5.38 -8.67 -14.02
N LYS A 176 -4.89 -9.27 -15.13
CA LYS A 176 -5.52 -9.12 -16.45
C LYS A 176 -6.90 -9.78 -16.48
N ARG A 177 -7.07 -10.95 -15.88
CA ARG A 177 -8.33 -11.71 -15.89
C ARG A 177 -9.39 -11.08 -14.97
N ARG A 178 -9.02 -10.71 -13.74
CA ARG A 178 -9.96 -10.17 -12.73
C ARG A 178 -10.36 -8.74 -13.03
N TRP A 179 -9.38 -7.91 -13.36
CA TRP A 179 -9.56 -6.47 -13.44
C TRP A 179 -9.11 -5.89 -14.78
N GLY A 180 -8.73 -6.69 -15.78
CA GLY A 180 -8.25 -6.14 -17.07
C GLY A 180 -6.96 -5.31 -16.95
N ILE A 181 -6.26 -5.40 -15.82
CA ILE A 181 -5.06 -4.61 -15.55
C ILE A 181 -3.88 -5.22 -16.32
N ARG A 182 -3.25 -4.41 -17.18
CA ARG A 182 -2.03 -4.80 -17.89
C ARG A 182 -0.83 -4.46 -17.01
N ALA A 183 -0.18 -5.49 -16.47
CA ALA A 183 1.01 -5.35 -15.66
C ALA A 183 2.27 -5.88 -16.38
N LEU A 184 3.43 -5.33 -16.08
CA LEU A 184 4.73 -5.87 -16.47
C LEU A 184 5.27 -6.73 -15.32
N THR A 185 5.79 -7.92 -15.63
CA THR A 185 6.38 -8.79 -14.61
C THR A 185 7.81 -8.35 -14.28
N VAL A 186 8.04 -7.99 -13.02
CA VAL A 186 9.35 -7.70 -12.45
C VAL A 186 9.53 -8.62 -11.24
N TYR A 187 10.31 -9.69 -11.42
CA TYR A 187 10.49 -10.69 -10.37
C TYR A 187 11.15 -10.06 -9.14
N ASP A 188 10.55 -10.30 -7.98
CA ASP A 188 11.13 -9.86 -6.71
C ASP A 188 12.43 -10.64 -6.47
N LYS A 189 13.47 -9.94 -6.05
CA LYS A 189 14.75 -10.53 -5.68
C LYS A 189 14.99 -10.28 -4.21
N ALA A 190 15.32 -11.34 -3.48
CA ALA A 190 15.69 -11.23 -2.09
C ALA A 190 16.84 -10.22 -1.93
N PRO A 191 16.84 -9.44 -0.84
CA PRO A 191 17.83 -8.42 -0.71
C PRO A 191 19.26 -8.97 -0.68
N ALA A 192 20.10 -8.55 -1.63
CA ALA A 192 21.50 -8.96 -1.74
C ALA A 192 22.34 -8.62 -0.50
N TRP A 193 21.86 -7.72 0.35
CA TRP A 193 22.51 -7.37 1.62
C TRP A 193 22.00 -8.18 2.84
N ILE A 194 20.92 -8.96 2.71
CA ILE A 194 20.41 -9.85 3.76
C ILE A 194 20.80 -11.30 3.48
N PHE A 195 20.76 -11.72 2.22
CA PHE A 195 21.10 -13.07 1.81
C PHE A 195 22.36 -13.03 0.95
N ARG A 196 23.49 -13.45 1.53
CA ARG A 196 24.67 -13.86 0.77
C ARG A 196 24.50 -15.33 0.38
N PRO A 197 24.95 -15.75 -0.81
CA PRO A 197 24.98 -17.16 -1.18
C PRO A 197 25.86 -17.98 -0.22
#